data_AF-A0A9P3N0X2-F1
#
_entry.id   AF-A0A9P3N0X2-F1
#
_cell.length_a   1.000
_cell.length_b   1.000
_cell.length_c   1.000
_cell.angle_alpha   90.00
_cell.angle_beta   90.00
_cell.angle_gamma   90.00
#
_symmetry.space_group_name_H-M   'P 1'
#
loop_
_entity.id
_entity.type
_entity.pdbx_description
1 polymer ?
#
loop_
_entity_poly.entity_id
_entity_poly.type
_entity_poly.pdbx_seq_one_letter_code
_entity_poly.pdbx_strand_id
1 'polypeptide(L)'
;MSNRTRCNHGGYRQILKNGNATTEETAHLFFHRVAFLHGIPRTLISDRDPKFTSKFWKELIRLLGTRLAMSSTYHPPTDGQTEQLNQVVEQSLRVACKDETSKWDQQLPLLEISYNNSTHSATGQTPFFLCYKQHPLTPHQPVVPAQVQPAYDFITAMHQHWDTTQKRLRRVQTSQVEEVDKSQMDHQIQIGDPSHYD
;
A
#
# COMPACT_ATOMS: atom_id res chain seq x y z
N MET A 1 0.20 8.16 -8.65
CA MET A 1 1.64 8.12 -8.32
C MET A 1 1.76 7.91 -6.82
N SER A 2 2.17 6.70 -6.44
CA SER A 2 2.31 6.25 -5.05
C SER A 2 3.67 6.70 -4.52
N ASN A 3 3.69 7.73 -3.66
CA ASN A 3 4.92 8.18 -3.01
C ASN A 3 5.35 7.10 -2.00
N ARG A 4 6.46 6.41 -2.27
CA ARG A 4 7.07 5.47 -1.32
C ARG A 4 7.56 6.29 -0.13
N THR A 5 6.93 6.12 1.02
CA THR A 5 7.42 6.60 2.31
C THR A 5 7.41 5.38 3.23
N ARG A 6 8.53 4.66 3.29
CA ARG A 6 8.66 3.55 4.26
C ARG A 6 8.84 4.14 5.65
N CYS A 7 7.86 3.92 6.51
CA CYS A 7 8.04 4.03 7.95
C CYS A 7 7.90 2.60 8.53
N ASN A 8 8.80 2.19 9.43
CA ASN A 8 8.90 0.82 9.98
C ASN A 8 7.69 0.41 10.85
N HIS A 9 6.51 0.26 10.25
CA HIS A 9 5.23 -0.03 10.93
C HIS A 9 4.67 -1.41 10.55
N GLY A 10 5.50 -2.46 10.60
CA GLY A 10 5.01 -3.84 10.40
C GLY A 10 4.31 -4.08 9.06
N GLY A 11 4.70 -3.34 8.01
CA GLY A 11 4.07 -3.45 6.69
C GLY A 11 2.93 -2.48 6.43
N TYR A 12 2.58 -1.58 7.36
CA TYR A 12 1.50 -0.60 7.14
C TYR A 12 1.83 0.32 5.95
N ARG A 13 0.82 0.68 5.17
CA ARG A 13 0.94 1.50 3.97
C ARG A 13 -0.04 2.64 3.99
N GLN A 14 0.42 3.81 3.53
CA GLN A 14 -0.44 4.96 3.29
C GLN A 14 -0.36 5.35 1.83
N ILE A 15 -1.51 5.54 1.20
CA ILE A 15 -1.61 5.85 -0.22
C ILE A 15 -1.97 7.32 -0.36
N LEU A 16 -1.01 8.11 -0.81
CA LEU A 16 -1.11 9.56 -0.88
C LEU A 16 -1.21 10.05 -2.33
N LYS A 17 -2.21 10.89 -2.63
CA LYS A 17 -2.34 11.57 -3.91
C LYS A 17 -1.50 12.84 -3.90
N ASN A 18 -0.44 12.86 -4.71
CA ASN A 18 0.55 13.95 -4.69
C ASN A 18 1.02 14.40 -6.09
N GLY A 19 0.24 14.11 -7.14
CA GLY A 19 0.67 14.27 -8.54
C GLY A 19 1.02 15.71 -8.93
N ASN A 20 0.10 16.65 -8.67
CA ASN A 20 0.26 18.07 -9.03
C ASN A 20 0.65 18.94 -7.83
N ALA A 21 0.99 18.33 -6.70
CA ALA A 21 1.32 19.07 -5.48
C ALA A 21 2.71 19.69 -5.59
N THR A 22 2.87 20.87 -5.02
CA THR A 22 4.17 21.50 -4.78
C THR A 22 4.95 20.74 -3.70
N THR A 23 6.24 21.07 -3.56
CA THR A 23 7.06 20.51 -2.48
C THR A 23 6.50 20.85 -1.09
N GLU A 24 5.98 22.07 -0.90
CA GLU A 24 5.42 22.51 0.37
C GLU A 24 4.10 21.79 0.68
N GLU A 25 3.21 21.65 -0.31
CA GLU A 25 1.99 20.85 -0.17
C GLU A 25 2.30 19.38 0.13
N THR A 26 3.37 18.83 -0.48
CA THR A 26 3.85 17.48 -0.16
C THR A 26 4.33 17.38 1.28
N ALA A 27 4.97 18.41 1.82
CA ALA A 27 5.40 18.45 3.22
C ALA A 27 4.20 18.49 4.16
N HIS A 28 3.21 19.34 3.89
CA HIS A 28 1.95 19.35 4.62
C HIS A 28 1.28 17.97 4.61
N LEU A 29 1.21 17.34 3.43
CA LEU A 29 0.62 16.01 3.29
C LEU A 29 1.39 14.96 4.11
N PHE A 30 2.72 15.00 4.10
CA PHE A 30 3.57 14.13 4.91
C PHE A 30 3.31 14.31 6.41
N PHE A 31 3.22 15.55 6.90
CA PHE A 31 2.92 15.77 8.31
C PHE A 31 1.53 15.29 8.70
N HIS A 32 0.50 15.69 7.95
CA HIS A 32 -0.89 15.38 8.27
C HIS A 32 -1.22 13.90 8.15
N ARG A 33 -0.60 13.20 7.19
CA ARG A 33 -0.93 11.81 6.91
C ARG A 33 0.04 10.85 7.57
N VAL A 34 1.33 11.18 7.62
CA VAL A 34 2.35 10.26 8.15
C VAL A 34 2.75 10.67 9.57
N ALA A 35 3.35 11.86 9.72
CA ALA A 35 4.04 12.22 10.95
C ALA A 35 3.10 12.36 12.16
N PHE A 36 1.90 12.90 11.97
CA PHE A 36 0.94 13.08 13.08
C PHE A 36 0.18 11.80 13.44
N LEU A 37 0.10 10.82 12.53
CA LEU A 37 -0.54 9.54 12.82
C LEU A 37 0.45 8.52 13.40
N HIS A 38 1.71 8.58 12.96
CA HIS A 38 2.69 7.52 13.20
C HIS A 38 3.99 8.02 13.86
N GLY A 39 4.11 9.33 14.06
CA GLY A 39 5.36 9.96 14.49
C GLY A 39 6.32 10.24 13.35
N ILE A 40 7.35 11.05 13.63
CA ILE A 40 8.41 11.37 12.67
C ILE A 40 9.28 10.12 12.47
N PRO A 41 9.48 9.65 11.23
CA PRO A 41 10.29 8.47 10.98
C PRO A 41 11.78 8.75 11.20
N ARG A 42 12.52 7.73 11.65
CA ARG A 42 13.99 7.80 11.74
C ARG A 42 14.65 7.83 10.36
N THR A 43 14.08 7.11 9.41
CA THR A 43 14.55 7.04 8.02
C THR A 43 13.37 7.18 7.08
N LEU A 44 13.51 8.05 6.09
CA LEU A 44 12.58 8.22 4.98
C LEU A 44 13.24 7.74 3.70
N ILE A 45 12.68 6.69 3.08
CA ILE A 45 13.09 6.23 1.75
C ILE A 45 12.13 6.85 0.73
N SER A 46 12.65 7.65 -0.20
CA SER A 46 11.87 8.28 -1.29
C SER A 46 12.45 7.95 -2.66
N ASP A 47 11.66 8.13 -3.71
CA ASP A 47 12.20 8.14 -5.07
C ASP A 47 12.93 9.46 -5.39
N ARG A 48 13.39 9.59 -6.63
CA ARG A 48 14.12 10.77 -7.11
C ARG A 48 13.21 11.86 -7.66
N ASP A 49 11.93 11.90 -7.28
CA ASP A 49 11.03 12.98 -7.66
C ASP A 49 11.63 14.35 -7.26
N PRO A 50 11.55 15.39 -8.13
CA PRO A 50 12.05 16.73 -7.83
C PRO A 50 11.63 17.30 -6.47
N LYS A 51 10.44 16.93 -5.99
CA LYS A 51 9.93 17.36 -4.69
C LYS A 51 10.83 16.87 -3.55
N PHE A 52 11.21 15.59 -3.57
CA PHE A 52 12.06 14.98 -2.55
C PHE A 52 13.55 15.30 -2.70
N THR A 53 13.98 15.73 -3.89
CA THR A 53 15.37 16.14 -4.15
C THR A 53 15.61 17.64 -3.97
N SER A 54 14.56 18.43 -3.77
CA SER A 54 14.62 19.87 -3.54
C SER A 54 15.41 20.26 -2.28
N LYS A 55 15.95 21.49 -2.27
CA LYS A 55 16.66 22.04 -1.10
C LYS A 55 15.74 22.14 0.11
N PHE A 56 14.51 22.62 -0.10
CA PHE A 56 13.50 22.73 0.94
C PHE A 56 13.24 21.37 1.62
N TRP A 57 12.96 20.32 0.84
CA TRP A 57 12.66 19.00 1.40
C TRP A 57 13.84 18.41 2.17
N LYS A 58 15.04 18.48 1.59
CA LYS A 58 16.26 18.00 2.25
C LYS A 58 16.50 18.70 3.58
N GLU A 59 16.34 20.01 3.62
CA GLU A 59 16.52 20.79 4.84
C GLU A 59 15.45 20.49 5.88
N LEU A 60 14.18 20.40 5.47
CA LEU A 60 13.07 20.01 6.33
C LEU A 60 13.34 18.65 7.01
N ILE A 61 13.69 17.63 6.22
CA ILE A 61 13.96 16.28 6.73
C ILE A 61 15.20 16.26 7.64
N ARG A 62 16.23 17.07 7.34
CA ARG A 62 17.41 17.25 8.19
C ARG A 62 17.04 17.86 9.55
N LEU A 63 16.21 18.92 9.56
CA LEU A 63 15.75 19.58 10.80
C LEU A 63 14.92 18.65 11.69
N LEU A 64 14.19 17.72 11.09
CA LEU A 64 13.44 16.69 11.82
C LEU A 64 14.34 15.57 12.40
N GLY A 65 15.64 15.57 12.08
CA GLY A 65 16.56 14.48 12.48
C GLY A 65 16.30 13.18 11.74
N THR A 66 15.55 13.21 10.64
CA THR A 66 15.24 12.05 9.82
C THR A 66 16.32 11.82 8.77
N ARG A 67 16.77 10.58 8.60
CA ARG A 67 17.69 10.19 7.52
C ARG A 67 16.92 10.05 6.20
N LEU A 68 17.24 10.88 5.21
CA LEU A 68 16.71 10.73 3.85
C LEU A 68 17.55 9.73 3.04
N ALA A 69 16.92 8.71 2.46
CA ALA A 69 17.53 7.74 1.56
C ALA A 69 16.79 7.72 0.22
N MET A 70 17.52 7.77 -0.89
CA MET A 70 16.93 7.74 -2.23
C MET A 70 16.92 6.32 -2.78
N SER A 71 15.78 5.86 -3.30
CA SER A 71 15.70 4.58 -3.99
C SER A 71 16.52 4.61 -5.29
N SER A 72 17.34 3.59 -5.55
CA SER A 72 17.97 3.38 -6.85
C SER A 72 16.95 2.94 -7.89
N THR A 73 17.14 3.34 -9.15
CA THR A 73 16.35 2.90 -10.31
C THR A 73 16.49 1.41 -10.62
N TYR A 74 17.46 0.73 -10.01
CA TYR A 74 17.61 -0.72 -10.01
C TYR A 74 17.26 -1.23 -8.61
N HIS A 75 16.13 -1.93 -8.46
CA HIS A 75 15.68 -2.56 -7.20
C HIS A 75 15.44 -4.05 -7.45
N PRO A 76 16.22 -4.96 -6.83
CA PRO A 76 15.78 -6.30 -6.50
C PRO A 76 15.83 -6.55 -4.97
N PRO A 77 15.41 -7.70 -4.45
CA PRO A 77 14.06 -8.27 -4.32
C PRO A 77 13.23 -7.67 -3.14
N THR A 78 13.80 -6.72 -2.39
CA THR A 78 13.21 -6.25 -1.11
C THR A 78 12.06 -5.25 -1.25
N ASP A 79 11.65 -4.88 -2.47
CA ASP A 79 10.53 -3.98 -2.74
C ASP A 79 9.28 -4.67 -3.30
N GLY A 80 9.27 -6.00 -3.34
CA GLY A 80 8.12 -6.78 -3.84
C GLY A 80 6.79 -6.44 -3.14
N GLN A 81 6.80 -6.02 -1.87
CA GLN A 81 5.57 -5.58 -1.19
C GLN A 81 5.04 -4.23 -1.68
N THR A 82 5.93 -3.30 -2.04
CA THR A 82 5.54 -2.01 -2.60
C THR A 82 5.07 -2.18 -4.04
N GLU A 83 5.74 -3.05 -4.80
CA GLU A 83 5.34 -3.42 -6.15
C GLU A 83 3.99 -4.13 -6.15
N GLN A 84 3.78 -5.08 -5.23
CA GLN A 84 2.48 -5.74 -5.01
C GLN A 84 1.40 -4.72 -4.67
N LEU A 85 1.65 -3.78 -3.75
CA LEU A 85 0.68 -2.73 -3.43
C LEU A 85 0.37 -1.88 -4.67
N ASN A 86 1.38 -1.47 -5.44
CA ASN A 86 1.17 -0.66 -6.63
C ASN A 86 0.35 -1.42 -7.69
N GLN A 87 0.65 -2.71 -7.91
CA GLN A 87 -0.14 -3.57 -8.82
C GLN A 87 -1.60 -3.69 -8.36
N VAL A 88 -1.84 -3.91 -7.06
CA VAL A 88 -3.20 -3.97 -6.50
C VAL A 88 -3.92 -2.65 -6.68
N VAL A 89 -3.25 -1.52 -6.40
CA VAL A 89 -3.82 -0.19 -6.59
C VAL A 89 -4.16 0.02 -8.06
N GLU A 90 -3.25 -0.26 -8.98
CA GLU A 90 -3.48 -0.12 -10.43
C GLU A 90 -4.63 -1.01 -10.93
N GLN A 91 -4.65 -2.29 -10.55
CA GLN A 91 -5.70 -3.23 -10.96
C GLN A 91 -7.06 -2.85 -10.36
N SER A 92 -7.08 -2.45 -9.10
CA SER A 92 -8.32 -2.03 -8.43
C SER A 92 -8.87 -0.74 -9.01
N LEU A 93 -8.00 0.24 -9.29
CA LEU A 93 -8.37 1.47 -9.98
C LEU A 93 -8.88 1.17 -11.38
N ARG A 94 -8.23 0.28 -12.14
CA ARG A 94 -8.68 -0.09 -13.51
C ARG A 94 -10.10 -0.64 -13.53
N VAL A 95 -10.48 -1.45 -12.53
CA VAL A 95 -11.85 -2.00 -12.48
C VAL A 95 -12.84 -1.00 -11.91
N ALA A 96 -12.47 -0.25 -10.87
CA ALA A 96 -13.37 0.74 -10.25
C ALA A 96 -13.63 1.95 -11.18
N CYS A 97 -12.67 2.29 -12.03
CA CYS A 97 -12.72 3.42 -12.95
C CYS A 97 -13.10 3.01 -14.38
N LYS A 98 -13.56 1.77 -14.60
CA LYS A 98 -13.89 1.25 -15.93
C LYS A 98 -14.94 2.12 -16.65
N ASP A 99 -15.89 2.65 -15.88
CA ASP A 99 -17.01 3.45 -16.41
C ASP A 99 -16.89 4.95 -16.04
N GLU A 100 -16.09 5.32 -15.04
CA GLU A 100 -15.95 6.71 -14.59
C GLU A 100 -14.56 7.01 -13.98
N THR A 101 -13.61 7.43 -14.82
CA THR A 101 -12.21 7.70 -14.44
C THR A 101 -12.01 8.87 -13.48
N SER A 102 -13.01 9.73 -13.29
CA SER A 102 -12.91 10.93 -12.45
C SER A 102 -12.93 10.65 -10.94
N LYS A 103 -13.41 9.47 -10.51
CA LYS A 103 -13.63 9.13 -9.08
C LYS A 103 -12.57 8.20 -8.50
N TRP A 104 -11.43 8.05 -9.18
CA TRP A 104 -10.36 7.13 -8.76
C TRP A 104 -9.79 7.46 -7.37
N ASP A 105 -9.75 8.74 -7.01
CA ASP A 105 -9.21 9.22 -5.74
C ASP A 105 -10.09 8.87 -4.54
N GLN A 106 -11.41 8.78 -4.75
CA GLN A 106 -12.37 8.31 -3.75
C GLN A 106 -12.15 6.84 -3.36
N GLN A 107 -11.44 6.08 -4.21
CA GLN A 107 -11.15 4.65 -3.98
C GLN A 107 -9.89 4.42 -3.16
N LEU A 108 -8.98 5.41 -3.08
CA LEU A 108 -7.70 5.25 -2.39
C LEU A 108 -7.85 4.94 -0.90
N PRO A 109 -8.74 5.60 -0.13
CA PRO A 109 -8.89 5.28 1.29
C PRO A 109 -9.33 3.84 1.51
N LEU A 110 -10.24 3.33 0.68
CA LEU A 110 -10.71 1.94 0.81
C LEU A 110 -9.60 0.94 0.48
N LEU A 111 -8.80 1.21 -0.56
CA LEU A 111 -7.67 0.37 -0.92
C LEU A 111 -6.61 0.32 0.19
N GLU A 112 -6.29 1.48 0.78
CA GLU A 112 -5.36 1.59 1.89
C GLU A 112 -5.78 0.73 3.07
N ILE A 113 -7.01 0.91 3.57
CA ILE A 113 -7.50 0.15 4.72
C ILE A 113 -7.66 -1.34 4.39
N SER A 114 -8.03 -1.67 3.15
CA SER A 114 -8.20 -3.07 2.74
C SER A 114 -6.87 -3.81 2.71
N TYR A 115 -5.82 -3.17 2.19
CA TYR A 115 -4.45 -3.72 2.22
C TYR A 115 -3.97 -3.85 3.66
N ASN A 116 -4.09 -2.78 4.45
CA ASN A 116 -3.61 -2.80 5.84
C ASN A 116 -4.37 -3.80 6.72
N ASN A 117 -5.60 -4.18 6.37
CA ASN A 117 -6.38 -5.19 7.08
C ASN A 117 -6.32 -6.59 6.43
N SER A 118 -5.48 -6.79 5.43
CA SER A 118 -5.22 -8.12 4.84
C SER A 118 -4.07 -8.81 5.58
N THR A 119 -4.17 -10.11 5.80
CA THR A 119 -3.11 -10.89 6.47
C THR A 119 -1.91 -11.04 5.53
N HIS A 120 -0.72 -10.75 6.02
CA HIS A 120 0.52 -10.98 5.27
C HIS A 120 1.11 -12.34 5.60
N SER A 121 1.48 -13.12 4.57
CA SER A 121 2.05 -14.47 4.73
C SER A 121 3.31 -14.48 5.60
N ALA A 122 4.17 -13.48 5.44
CA ALA A 122 5.43 -13.37 6.19
C ALA A 122 5.25 -13.15 7.71
N THR A 123 4.14 -12.56 8.14
CA THR A 123 3.92 -12.20 9.56
C THR A 123 2.75 -12.95 10.18
N GLY A 124 1.88 -13.57 9.38
CA GLY A 124 0.62 -14.16 9.83
C GLY A 124 -0.38 -13.16 10.42
N GLN A 125 -0.10 -11.86 10.31
CA GLN A 125 -0.85 -10.77 10.95
C GLN A 125 -1.17 -9.67 9.95
N THR A 126 -2.17 -8.85 10.24
CA THR A 126 -2.49 -7.68 9.40
C THR A 126 -1.55 -6.51 9.75
N PRO A 127 -1.10 -5.71 8.77
CA PRO A 127 -0.30 -4.52 9.03
C PRO A 127 -0.97 -3.54 10.00
N PHE A 128 -2.30 -3.41 9.92
CA PHE A 128 -3.10 -2.59 10.83
C PHE A 128 -2.96 -3.09 12.27
N PHE A 129 -3.11 -4.41 12.51
CA PHE A 129 -2.92 -4.98 13.84
C PHE A 129 -1.49 -4.82 14.34
N LEU A 130 -0.49 -5.02 13.46
CA LEU A 130 0.91 -4.85 13.85
C LEU A 130 1.22 -3.40 14.27
N CYS A 131 0.61 -2.42 13.61
CA CYS A 131 0.77 -1.00 13.90
C CYS A 131 -0.02 -0.54 15.12
N TYR A 132 -1.31 -0.88 15.22
CA TYR A 132 -2.22 -0.33 16.24
C TYR A 132 -2.58 -1.29 17.37
N LYS A 133 -2.18 -2.56 17.29
CA LYS A 133 -2.50 -3.63 18.24
C LYS A 133 -4.01 -3.90 18.43
N GLN A 134 -4.80 -3.51 17.45
CA GLN A 134 -6.24 -3.72 17.38
C GLN A 134 -6.67 -3.94 15.93
N HIS A 135 -7.81 -4.59 15.71
CA HIS A 135 -8.41 -4.71 14.37
C HIS A 135 -9.37 -3.56 14.11
N PRO A 136 -9.44 -3.04 12.87
CA PRO A 136 -10.40 -2.00 12.53
C PRO A 136 -11.82 -2.59 12.51
N LEU A 137 -12.81 -1.79 12.91
CA LEU A 137 -14.20 -2.10 12.61
C LEU A 137 -14.42 -1.90 11.10
N THR A 138 -14.86 -2.96 10.42
CA THR A 138 -15.08 -2.93 8.96
C THR A 138 -16.54 -2.67 8.64
N PRO A 139 -16.86 -2.00 7.51
CA PRO A 139 -18.23 -1.90 7.02
C PRO A 139 -18.83 -3.30 6.85
N HIS A 140 -19.89 -3.58 7.60
CA HIS A 140 -20.64 -4.84 7.57
C HIS A 140 -22.07 -4.55 7.12
N GLN A 141 -22.77 -5.58 6.62
CA GLN A 141 -24.18 -5.43 6.28
C GLN A 141 -24.95 -4.96 7.52
N PRO A 142 -25.77 -3.91 7.41
CA PRO A 142 -26.60 -3.46 8.52
C PRO A 142 -27.55 -4.57 8.93
N VAL A 143 -27.56 -4.89 10.23
CA VAL A 143 -28.49 -5.88 10.82
C VAL A 143 -29.74 -5.22 11.41
N VAL A 144 -29.85 -3.90 11.31
CA VAL A 144 -30.95 -3.11 11.84
C VAL A 144 -31.76 -2.44 10.73
N PRO A 145 -33.08 -2.23 10.91
CA PRO A 145 -33.89 -1.51 9.94
C PRO A 145 -33.38 -0.09 9.70
N ALA A 146 -33.31 0.31 8.43
CA ALA A 146 -32.94 1.67 8.06
C ALA A 146 -34.05 2.66 8.42
N GLN A 147 -33.69 3.74 9.12
CA GLN A 147 -34.58 4.89 9.32
C GLN A 147 -34.43 5.92 8.18
N VAL A 148 -33.28 5.92 7.51
CA VAL A 148 -32.93 6.86 6.43
C VAL A 148 -32.34 6.06 5.27
N GLN A 149 -33.10 5.96 4.16
CA GLN A 149 -32.73 5.12 3.01
C GLN A 149 -31.37 5.52 2.40
N PRO A 150 -31.05 6.81 2.17
CA PRO A 150 -29.74 7.19 1.64
C PRO A 150 -28.55 6.73 2.50
N ALA A 151 -28.71 6.68 3.82
CA ALA A 151 -27.66 6.20 4.72
C ALA A 151 -27.46 4.68 4.60
N TYR A 152 -28.56 3.93 4.43
CA TYR A 152 -28.54 2.49 4.19
C TYR A 152 -27.89 2.15 2.84
N ASP A 153 -28.24 2.90 1.79
CA ASP A 153 -27.66 2.71 0.46
C ASP A 153 -26.16 2.98 0.49
N PHE A 154 -25.73 4.03 1.20
CA PHE A 154 -24.33 4.38 1.37
C PHE A 154 -23.52 3.27 2.06
N ILE A 155 -23.97 2.76 3.21
CA ILE A 155 -23.23 1.71 3.93
C ILE A 155 -23.25 0.38 3.18
N THR A 156 -24.35 0.08 2.47
CA THR A 156 -24.46 -1.13 1.64
C THR A 156 -23.48 -1.08 0.46
N ALA A 157 -23.42 0.06 -0.25
CA ALA A 157 -22.45 0.28 -1.31
C ALA A 157 -21.01 0.18 -0.78
N MET A 158 -20.73 0.78 0.38
CA MET A 158 -19.42 0.71 1.03
C MET A 158 -19.03 -0.73 1.40
N HIS A 159 -19.96 -1.51 1.95
CA HIS A 159 -19.74 -2.91 2.27
C HIS A 159 -19.45 -3.75 1.01
N GLN A 160 -20.26 -3.61 -0.05
CA GLN A 160 -20.01 -4.31 -1.33
C GLN A 160 -18.65 -3.95 -1.92
N HIS A 161 -18.27 -2.67 -1.82
CA HIS A 161 -16.99 -2.20 -2.32
C HIS A 161 -15.81 -2.75 -1.50
N TRP A 162 -15.94 -2.77 -0.17
CA TRP A 162 -14.99 -3.43 0.75
C TRP A 162 -14.78 -4.90 0.38
N ASP A 163 -15.87 -5.64 0.25
CA ASP A 163 -15.85 -7.09 -0.03
C ASP A 163 -15.18 -7.41 -1.36
N THR A 164 -15.47 -6.62 -2.38
CA THR A 164 -14.86 -6.74 -3.70
C THR A 164 -13.36 -6.47 -3.64
N THR A 165 -12.94 -5.44 -2.91
CA THR A 165 -11.53 -5.06 -2.76
C THR A 165 -10.75 -6.14 -2.00
N GLN A 166 -11.30 -6.66 -0.90
CA GLN A 166 -10.73 -7.77 -0.14
C GLN A 166 -10.56 -9.05 -0.98
N LYS A 167 -11.58 -9.39 -1.79
CA LYS A 167 -11.49 -10.55 -2.70
C LYS A 167 -10.38 -10.39 -3.74
N ARG A 168 -10.18 -9.18 -4.26
CA ARG A 168 -9.09 -8.90 -5.22
C ARG A 168 -7.72 -8.97 -4.57
N LEU A 169 -7.57 -8.36 -3.39
CA LEU A 169 -6.34 -8.41 -2.60
C LEU A 169 -5.92 -9.86 -2.32
N ARG A 170 -6.87 -10.69 -1.88
CA ARG A 170 -6.61 -12.13 -1.69
C ARG A 170 -6.14 -12.83 -2.96
N ARG A 171 -6.79 -12.58 -4.10
CA ARG A 171 -6.37 -13.19 -5.38
C ARG A 171 -4.95 -12.78 -5.77
N VAL A 172 -4.60 -11.50 -5.65
CA VAL A 172 -3.23 -11.03 -5.94
C VAL A 172 -2.22 -11.66 -4.97
N GLN A 173 -2.56 -11.79 -3.70
CA GLN A 173 -1.69 -12.44 -2.72
C GLN A 173 -1.53 -13.95 -3.00
N THR A 174 -2.60 -14.66 -3.33
CA THR A 174 -2.56 -16.11 -3.62
C THR A 174 -1.79 -16.41 -4.91
N SER A 175 -2.07 -15.68 -6.00
CA SER A 175 -1.35 -15.87 -7.27
C SER A 175 0.16 -15.58 -7.13
N GLN A 176 0.55 -14.64 -6.26
CA GLN A 176 1.96 -14.37 -6.00
C GLN A 176 2.63 -15.43 -5.11
N VAL A 177 1.92 -16.06 -4.17
CA VAL A 177 2.46 -17.22 -3.44
C VAL A 177 2.72 -18.37 -4.41
N GLU A 178 1.78 -18.64 -5.32
CA GLU A 178 1.94 -19.69 -6.34
C GLU A 178 3.07 -19.39 -7.34
N GLU A 179 3.27 -18.13 -7.73
CA GLU A 179 4.38 -17.73 -8.61
C GLU A 179 5.74 -17.76 -7.90
N VAL A 180 5.81 -17.36 -6.63
CA VAL A 180 7.03 -17.46 -5.81
C VAL A 180 7.39 -18.92 -5.57
N ASP A 181 6.42 -19.77 -5.24
CA ASP A 181 6.65 -21.21 -5.05
C ASP A 181 7.13 -21.86 -6.36
N LYS A 182 6.51 -21.53 -7.50
CA LYS A 182 6.99 -21.99 -8.82
C LYS A 182 8.40 -21.49 -9.13
N SER A 183 8.69 -20.22 -8.90
CA SER A 183 10.03 -19.66 -9.15
C SER A 183 11.10 -20.26 -8.23
N GLN A 184 10.76 -20.60 -6.98
CA GLN A 184 11.66 -21.31 -6.06
C GLN A 184 11.88 -22.75 -6.48
N MET A 185 10.84 -23.45 -6.95
CA MET A 185 10.97 -24.79 -7.53
C MET A 185 11.83 -24.78 -8.80
N ASP A 186 11.60 -23.85 -9.73
CA ASP A 186 12.39 -23.71 -10.96
C ASP A 186 13.87 -23.40 -10.65
N HIS A 187 14.14 -22.57 -9.65
CA HIS A 187 15.51 -22.25 -9.24
C HIS A 187 16.20 -23.45 -8.56
N GLN A 188 15.48 -24.26 -7.79
CA GLN A 188 16.01 -25.52 -7.23
C GLN A 188 16.28 -26.58 -8.30
N ILE A 189 15.43 -26.66 -9.35
CA ILE A 189 15.65 -27.56 -10.49
C ILE A 189 16.93 -27.18 -11.26
N GLN A 190 17.25 -25.89 -11.39
CA GLN A 190 18.48 -25.43 -12.04
C GLN A 190 19.78 -25.71 -11.24
N ILE A 191 19.71 -25.83 -9.91
CA ILE A 191 20.87 -26.14 -9.06
C ILE A 191 21.07 -27.67 -8.95
N GLY A 192 20.03 -28.45 -9.27
CA GLY A 192 19.97 -29.90 -9.13
C GLY A 192 20.33 -30.72 -10.36
N ASP A 193 20.85 -30.14 -11.44
CA ASP A 193 21.25 -30.89 -12.64
C ASP A 193 22.78 -30.99 -12.82
N PRO A 194 23.46 -31.89 -12.10
CA PRO A 194 24.81 -32.33 -12.43
C PRO A 194 24.74 -33.65 -13.23
N SER A 195 24.51 -33.57 -14.53
CA SER A 195 24.83 -34.65 -15.48
C SER A 195 25.23 -34.00 -16.81
N HIS A 196 26.46 -34.09 -17.30
CA HIS A 196 27.28 -35.26 -17.52
C HIS A 196 28.78 -34.94 -17.28
N TYR A 197 29.43 -35.72 -16.42
CA TYR A 197 30.78 -36.17 -16.74
C TYR A 197 30.63 -37.32 -17.74
N ASP A 198 31.16 -37.13 -18.93
CA ASP A 198 32.02 -38.07 -19.68
C ASP A 198 32.64 -37.34 -20.87
#